data_AF-A0A7J7KAR5-F1
#
_entry.id   AF-A0A7J7KAR5-F1
#
_cell.length_a   1.000
_cell.length_b   1.000
_cell.length_c   1.000
_cell.angle_alpha   90.00
_cell.angle_beta   90.00
_cell.angle_gamma   90.00
#
_symmetry.space_group_name_H-M   'P 1'
#
loop_
_entity.id
_entity.type
_entity.pdbx_description
1 polymer ?
#
loop_
_entity_poly.entity_id
_entity_poly.type
_entity_poly.pdbx_seq_one_letter_code
_entity_poly.pdbx_strand_id
1 'polypeptide(L)'
;MKLVEFCKERGITVTAYSPLGSGDRPWAKPTDPKLLEDPKIVAIAEKVNRTPAQVVLNWSIRRGVAVIPKSVTESRILSNFQIFDFSLTDDDMLVLQSFDGGDKFRSCVLEWVSDHPLYPFHIPF
;
A
#
# COMPACT_ATOMS: atom_id res chain seq x y z
N MET A 1 4.90 9.94 -3.99
CA MET A 1 5.96 9.01 -4.44
C MET A 1 7.41 9.52 -4.30
N LYS A 2 7.65 10.83 -4.04
CA LYS A 2 8.99 11.43 -4.06
C LYS A 2 10.04 10.76 -3.16
N LEU A 3 9.67 10.28 -1.97
CA LEU A 3 10.61 9.54 -1.09
C LEU A 3 11.10 8.23 -1.72
N VAL A 4 10.22 7.51 -2.43
CA VAL A 4 10.58 6.25 -3.08
C VAL A 4 11.60 6.50 -4.20
N GLU A 5 11.39 7.54 -5.00
CA GLU A 5 12.30 7.96 -6.06
C GLU A 5 13.65 8.40 -5.49
N PHE A 6 13.64 9.24 -4.44
CA PHE A 6 14.85 9.68 -3.74
C PHE A 6 15.71 8.51 -3.23
N CYS A 7 15.08 7.50 -2.64
CA CYS A 7 15.74 6.29 -2.17
C CYS A 7 16.29 5.47 -3.35
N LYS A 8 15.49 5.29 -4.42
CA LYS A 8 15.87 4.54 -5.62
C LYS A 8 17.12 5.12 -6.29
N GLU A 9 17.20 6.44 -6.45
CA GLU A 9 18.38 7.14 -7.00
C GLU A 9 19.67 6.89 -6.20
N ARG A 10 19.54 6.52 -4.92
CA ARG A 10 20.65 6.25 -4.00
C ARG A 10 20.93 4.76 -3.79
N GLY A 11 20.28 3.88 -4.57
CA GLY A 11 20.41 2.44 -4.41
C GLY A 11 19.80 1.90 -3.10
N ILE A 12 18.86 2.63 -2.50
CA ILE A 12 18.16 2.21 -1.28
C ILE A 12 16.82 1.58 -1.67
N THR A 13 16.67 0.28 -1.42
CA THR A 13 15.40 -0.41 -1.63
C THR A 13 14.40 -0.03 -0.55
N VAL A 14 13.21 0.40 -0.95
CA VAL A 14 12.10 0.70 -0.04
C VAL A 14 11.24 -0.54 0.18
N THR A 15 10.84 -0.76 1.44
CA THR A 15 9.86 -1.78 1.83
C THR A 15 8.58 -1.10 2.29
N ALA A 16 7.46 -1.38 1.62
CA ALA A 16 6.13 -0.92 2.02
C ALA A 16 5.62 -1.77 3.20
N TYR A 17 5.61 -1.17 4.38
CA TYR A 17 4.84 -1.67 5.52
C TYR A 17 3.36 -1.30 5.36
N SER A 18 2.47 -2.04 6.06
CA SER A 18 1.01 -1.90 5.93
C SER A 18 0.51 -1.87 4.47
N PRO A 19 1.00 -2.74 3.56
CA PRO A 19 0.68 -2.63 2.13
C PRO A 19 -0.80 -2.90 1.80
N LEU A 20 -1.56 -3.43 2.76
CA LEU A 20 -3.00 -3.70 2.67
C LEU A 20 -3.85 -2.65 3.40
N GLY A 21 -3.26 -1.53 3.82
CA GLY A 21 -3.94 -0.44 4.54
C GLY A 21 -4.18 -0.69 6.03
N SER A 22 -3.66 -1.81 6.58
CA SER A 22 -3.71 -2.15 8.01
C SER A 22 -5.12 -2.07 8.63
N GLY A 23 -6.11 -2.72 8.00
CA GLY A 23 -7.49 -2.68 8.47
C GLY A 23 -7.73 -3.28 9.87
N ASP A 24 -6.80 -4.09 10.36
CA ASP A 24 -6.82 -4.72 11.69
C ASP A 24 -6.07 -3.91 12.77
N ARG A 25 -5.63 -2.69 12.47
CA ARG A 25 -4.93 -1.84 13.45
C ARG A 25 -5.83 -1.52 14.65
N PRO A 26 -5.31 -1.51 15.90
CA PRO A 26 -6.11 -1.27 17.10
C PRO A 26 -6.83 0.08 17.15
N TRP A 27 -6.30 1.09 16.44
CA TRP A 27 -6.85 2.45 16.39
C TRP A 27 -7.69 2.73 15.13
N ALA A 28 -8.13 1.69 14.41
CA ALA A 28 -9.01 1.85 13.24
C ALA A 28 -10.35 2.46 13.66
N LYS A 29 -10.80 3.49 12.95
CA LYS A 29 -12.14 4.06 13.10
C LYS A 29 -13.05 3.53 12.00
N PRO A 30 -14.37 3.35 12.24
CA PRO A 30 -15.32 2.94 11.20
C PRO A 30 -15.36 3.89 9.99
N THR A 31 -15.01 5.16 10.19
CA THR A 31 -14.94 6.21 9.17
C THR A 31 -13.66 6.19 8.35
N ASP A 32 -12.66 5.39 8.74
CA ASP A 32 -11.39 5.36 8.04
C ASP A 32 -11.56 4.77 6.64
N PRO A 33 -10.84 5.28 5.64
CA PRO A 33 -10.91 4.75 4.30
C PRO A 33 -10.37 3.32 4.28
N LYS A 34 -11.12 2.44 3.60
CA LYS A 34 -10.77 1.02 3.50
C LYS A 34 -10.22 0.74 2.10
N LEU A 35 -8.89 0.68 2.00
CA LEU A 35 -8.19 0.51 0.73
C LEU A 35 -8.74 -0.66 -0.10
N LEU A 36 -8.91 -1.84 0.53
CA LEU A 36 -9.34 -3.06 -0.18
C LEU A 36 -10.83 -3.07 -0.56
N GLU A 37 -11.62 -2.11 -0.08
CA GLU A 37 -13.04 -1.92 -0.42
C GLU A 37 -13.25 -0.76 -1.40
N ASP A 38 -12.19 -0.06 -1.83
CA ASP A 38 -12.32 1.04 -2.78
C ASP A 38 -12.80 0.52 -4.15
N PRO A 39 -13.88 1.10 -4.72
CA PRO A 39 -14.48 0.59 -5.94
C PRO A 39 -13.53 0.59 -7.14
N LYS A 40 -12.54 1.48 -7.20
CA LYS A 40 -11.55 1.48 -8.29
C LYS A 40 -10.61 0.28 -8.19
N ILE A 41 -10.22 -0.10 -6.97
CA ILE A 41 -9.34 -1.27 -6.75
C ILE A 41 -10.13 -2.56 -6.99
N VAL A 42 -11.38 -2.61 -6.55
CA VAL A 42 -12.29 -3.73 -6.81
C VAL A 42 -12.50 -3.93 -8.32
N ALA A 43 -12.76 -2.85 -9.07
CA ALA A 43 -12.94 -2.94 -10.52
C ALA A 43 -11.69 -3.46 -11.25
N ILE A 44 -10.49 -3.04 -10.83
CA ILE A 44 -9.23 -3.59 -11.39
C ILE A 44 -9.09 -5.07 -11.03
N ALA A 45 -9.38 -5.43 -9.78
CA ALA A 45 -9.29 -6.81 -9.30
C ALA A 45 -10.21 -7.76 -10.10
N GLU A 46 -11.44 -7.33 -10.37
CA GLU A 46 -12.39 -8.04 -11.24
C GLU A 46 -11.86 -8.18 -12.67
N LYS A 47 -11.36 -7.07 -13.26
CA LYS A 47 -10.78 -7.05 -14.62
C LYS A 47 -9.65 -8.06 -14.79
N VAL A 48 -8.79 -8.23 -13.77
CA VAL A 48 -7.64 -9.15 -13.83
C VAL A 48 -7.90 -10.52 -13.19
N ASN A 49 -9.14 -10.79 -12.75
CA ASN A 49 -9.53 -12.02 -12.04
C ASN A 49 -8.61 -12.33 -10.84
N ARG A 50 -8.41 -11.32 -9.98
CA ARG A 50 -7.60 -11.39 -8.75
C ARG A 50 -8.35 -10.72 -7.60
N THR A 51 -7.79 -10.81 -6.39
CA THR A 51 -8.34 -10.09 -5.23
C THR A 51 -7.80 -8.65 -5.16
N PRO A 52 -8.51 -7.70 -4.52
CA PRO A 52 -8.00 -6.36 -4.26
C PRO A 52 -6.63 -6.36 -3.56
N ALA A 53 -6.40 -7.31 -2.65
CA ALA A 53 -5.12 -7.48 -1.96
C ALA A 53 -3.99 -7.84 -2.94
N GLN A 54 -4.24 -8.78 -3.87
CA GLN A 54 -3.26 -9.14 -4.88
C GLN A 54 -2.92 -7.96 -5.81
N VAL A 55 -3.92 -7.15 -6.18
CA VAL A 55 -3.73 -5.96 -7.02
C VAL A 55 -2.78 -4.95 -6.37
N VAL A 56 -3.03 -4.56 -5.12
CA VAL A 56 -2.18 -3.56 -4.42
C VAL A 56 -0.75 -4.06 -4.15
N LEU A 57 -0.60 -5.37 -3.93
CA LEU A 57 0.70 -6.01 -3.75
C LEU A 57 1.48 -6.07 -5.07
N ASN A 58 0.84 -6.53 -6.16
CA ASN A 58 1.45 -6.56 -7.51
C ASN A 58 1.88 -5.16 -7.96
N TRP A 59 1.04 -4.15 -7.75
CA TRP A 59 1.36 -2.76 -8.06
C TRP A 59 2.61 -2.26 -7.33
N SER A 60 2.76 -2.59 -6.05
CA SER A 60 3.93 -2.18 -5.26
C SER A 60 5.23 -2.79 -5.79
N ILE A 61 5.25 -4.11 -6.03
CA ILE A 61 6.46 -4.80 -6.52
C ILE A 61 6.85 -4.35 -7.93
N ARG A 62 5.89 -4.02 -8.79
CA ARG A 62 6.15 -3.50 -10.15
C ARG A 62 6.87 -2.16 -10.16
N ARG A 63 6.75 -1.38 -9.08
CA ARG A 63 7.47 -0.11 -8.91
C ARG A 63 8.83 -0.28 -8.23
N GLY A 64 9.28 -1.51 -7.99
CA GLY A 64 10.53 -1.80 -7.29
C GLY A 64 10.44 -1.59 -5.78
N VAL A 65 9.23 -1.66 -5.20
CA VAL A 65 9.00 -1.55 -3.76
C VAL A 65 8.73 -2.94 -3.20
N ALA A 66 9.55 -3.40 -2.25
CA ALA A 66 9.30 -4.65 -1.54
C ALA A 66 8.04 -4.53 -0.67
N VAL A 67 7.31 -5.63 -0.44
CA VAL A 67 6.07 -5.64 0.35
C VAL A 67 6.11 -6.70 1.44
N ILE A 68 5.51 -6.40 2.60
CA ILE A 68 5.44 -7.30 3.76
C ILE A 68 4.00 -7.40 4.30
N PRO A 69 3.06 -8.01 3.54
CA PRO A 69 1.68 -8.16 3.99
C PRO A 69 1.56 -9.15 5.17
N LYS A 70 0.91 -8.72 6.25
CA LYS A 70 0.60 -9.58 7.40
C LYS A 70 -0.70 -10.35 7.17
N SER A 71 -0.70 -11.65 7.47
CA SER A 71 -1.89 -12.47 7.65
C SER A 71 -1.58 -13.61 8.61
N VAL A 72 -2.58 -14.04 9.37
CA VAL A 72 -2.57 -15.31 10.13
C VAL A 72 -3.56 -16.33 9.57
N THR A 73 -4.34 -15.93 8.55
CA THR A 73 -5.27 -16.80 7.84
C THR A 73 -4.53 -17.45 6.68
N GLU A 74 -4.40 -18.78 6.71
CA GLU A 74 -3.64 -19.58 5.74
C GLU A 74 -4.01 -19.27 4.28
N SER A 75 -5.31 -19.27 3.95
CA SER A 75 -5.78 -18.98 2.59
C SER A 75 -5.37 -17.58 2.10
N ARG A 76 -5.32 -16.59 3.00
CA ARG A 76 -4.85 -15.24 2.67
C ARG A 76 -3.33 -15.18 2.55
N ILE A 77 -2.58 -15.96 3.33
CA ILE A 77 -1.12 -16.04 3.18
C ILE A 77 -0.78 -16.57 1.79
N LEU A 78 -1.42 -17.68 1.38
CA LEU A 78 -1.26 -18.25 0.05
C LEU A 78 -1.69 -17.27 -1.05
N SER A 79 -2.88 -16.67 -0.94
CA SER A 79 -3.37 -15.70 -1.91
C SER A 79 -2.46 -14.48 -2.06
N ASN A 80 -1.92 -13.94 -0.95
CA ASN A 80 -1.01 -12.79 -0.97
C ASN A 80 0.32 -13.08 -1.67
N PHE A 81 0.70 -14.36 -1.81
CA PHE A 81 1.91 -14.76 -2.53
C PHE A 81 1.66 -14.97 -4.05
N GLN A 82 0.42 -15.18 -4.45
CA GLN A 82 -0.01 -15.35 -5.86
C GLN A 82 -0.13 -13.99 -6.56
N ILE A 83 0.96 -13.24 -6.61
CA ILE A 83 1.01 -11.88 -7.16
C ILE A 83 1.94 -11.75 -8.36
N PHE A 84 2.54 -12.85 -8.82
CA PHE A 84 3.56 -12.84 -9.87
C PHE A 84 3.05 -13.37 -11.22
N ASP A 85 1.83 -13.90 -11.26
CA ASP A 85 1.27 -14.62 -12.41
C ASP A 85 0.27 -13.78 -13.23
N PHE A 86 0.19 -12.48 -12.96
CA PHE A 86 -0.64 -11.53 -13.71
C PHE A 86 0.03 -10.15 -13.84
N SER A 87 -0.51 -9.35 -14.75
CA SER A 87 0.00 -8.01 -15.06
C SER A 87 -1.10 -6.96 -14.95
N LEU A 88 -0.73 -5.80 -14.43
CA LEU A 88 -1.54 -4.58 -14.49
C LEU A 88 -1.16 -3.80 -15.74
N THR A 89 -2.16 -3.24 -16.44
CA THR A 89 -1.94 -2.33 -17.57
C THR A 89 -1.45 -0.96 -17.09
N ASP A 90 -0.88 -0.15 -17.97
CA ASP A 90 -0.43 1.20 -17.61
C ASP A 90 -1.57 2.06 -17.06
N ASP A 91 -2.77 1.93 -17.62
CA ASP A 91 -3.98 2.60 -17.11
C ASP A 91 -4.34 2.14 -15.68
N ASP A 92 -4.24 0.83 -15.40
CA ASP A 92 -4.47 0.31 -14.04
C ASP A 92 -3.43 0.86 -13.06
N MET A 93 -2.16 0.93 -13.50
CA MET A 93 -1.07 1.49 -12.70
C MET A 93 -1.29 2.98 -12.40
N LEU A 94 -1.80 3.76 -13.36
CA LEU A 94 -2.15 5.17 -13.20
C LEU A 94 -3.35 5.36 -12.25
N VAL A 95 -4.37 4.52 -12.34
CA VAL A 95 -5.50 4.53 -11.40
C VAL A 95 -5.01 4.27 -9.98
N LEU A 96 -4.16 3.26 -9.79
CA LEU A 96 -3.57 2.95 -8.48
C LEU A 96 -2.61 4.05 -7.99
N GLN A 97 -1.91 4.73 -8.90
CA GLN A 97 -1.11 5.90 -8.56
C GLN A 97 -1.97 7.07 -8.05
N SER A 98 -3.23 7.21 -8.46
CA SER A 98 -4.12 8.27 -7.95
C SER A 98 -4.43 8.15 -6.44
N PHE A 99 -4.09 7.02 -5.81
CA PHE A 99 -4.17 6.83 -4.36
C PHE A 99 -2.95 7.39 -3.62
N ASP A 100 -1.91 7.81 -4.34
CA ASP A 100 -0.76 8.57 -3.83
C ASP A 100 -1.21 10.01 -3.51
N GLY A 101 -1.90 10.19 -2.38
CA GLY A 101 -2.63 11.42 -2.06
C GLY A 101 -2.43 11.98 -0.65
N GLY A 102 -1.32 11.65 0.02
CA GLY A 102 -1.00 12.15 1.37
C GLY A 102 -1.60 11.30 2.51
N ASP A 103 -1.63 11.87 3.72
CA ASP A 103 -1.85 11.16 5.00
C ASP A 103 -3.15 10.36 5.13
N LYS A 104 -4.08 10.52 4.19
CA LYS A 104 -5.39 9.82 4.13
C LYS A 104 -5.28 8.29 4.29
N PHE A 105 -4.28 7.67 3.67
CA PHE A 105 -4.07 6.21 3.73
C PHE A 105 -2.88 5.82 4.62
N ARG A 106 -2.29 6.77 5.36
CA ARG A 106 -1.20 6.49 6.29
C ARG A 106 -1.78 5.81 7.53
N SER A 107 -1.62 4.48 7.61
CA SER A 107 -2.14 3.71 8.75
C SER A 107 -1.42 4.00 10.06
N CYS A 108 -0.16 4.45 10.00
CA CYS A 108 0.69 4.71 11.16
C CYS A 108 1.06 6.19 11.19
N VAL A 109 0.21 6.98 11.84
CA VAL A 109 0.49 8.36 12.24
C VAL A 109 0.76 8.29 13.74
N LEU A 110 2.02 8.43 14.14
CA LEU A 110 2.44 8.32 15.54
C LEU A 110 2.13 9.64 16.27
N GLU A 111 0.87 10.06 16.26
CA GLU A 111 0.43 11.40 16.72
C GLU A 111 0.87 11.71 18.16
N TRP A 112 0.92 10.69 19.02
CA TRP A 112 1.32 10.82 20.43
C TRP A 112 2.80 11.17 20.64
N VAL A 113 3.63 11.14 19.59
CA VAL A 113 5.03 11.62 19.58
C VAL A 113 5.27 12.67 18.49
N SER A 114 4.20 13.33 18.02
CA SER A 114 4.32 14.34 16.96
C SER A 114 5.14 15.56 17.38
N ASP A 115 5.20 15.86 18.68
CA ASP A 115 6.00 16.94 19.26
C ASP A 115 7.51 16.62 19.33
N HIS A 116 7.91 15.37 19.08
CA HIS A 116 9.32 15.00 19.10
C HIS A 116 10.10 15.74 17.97
N PRO A 117 11.29 16.30 18.25
CA PRO A 117 12.04 17.10 17.27
C PRO A 117 12.46 16.32 16.01
N LEU A 118 12.48 14.98 16.09
CA LEU A 118 12.78 14.07 14.98
C LEU A 118 11.54 13.35 14.42
N TYR A 119 10.34 13.86 14.68
CA TYR A 119 9.13 13.25 14.13
C TYR A 119 9.15 13.26 12.59
N PRO A 120 9.06 12.09 11.93
CA PRO A 120 9.44 11.96 10.51
C PRO A 120 8.39 12.48 9.54
N PHE A 121 7.18 12.82 9.99
CA PHE A 121 6.07 13.20 9.10
C PHE A 121 5.81 14.71 9.05
N HIS A 122 6.62 15.53 9.73
CA HIS A 122 6.57 16.99 9.59
C HIS A 122 7.33 17.51 8.36
N ILE A 123 8.34 16.76 7.92
CA ILE A 123 9.12 17.14 6.74
C ILE A 123 8.38 16.75 5.46
N PRO A 124 8.45 17.58 4.41
CA PRO A 124 7.95 17.18 3.12
C PRO A 124 8.78 16.02 2.57
N PHE A 125 8.16 15.21 1.73
CA PHE A 125 8.86 14.41 0.72
C PHE A 125 8.36 14.85 -0.64
#